data_AF-A0A446BYH5-F1
#
_entry.id   AF-A0A446BYH5-F1
#
_cell.length_a   1.000
_cell.length_b   1.000
_cell.length_c   1.000
_cell.angle_alpha   90.00
_cell.angle_beta   90.00
_cell.angle_gamma   90.00
#
_symmetry.space_group_name_H-M   'P 1'
#
loop_
_entity.id
_entity.type
_entity.pdbx_description
1 polymer ?
#
loop_
_entity_poly.entity_id
_entity_poly.type
_entity_poly.pdbx_seq_one_letter_code
_entity_poly.pdbx_strand_id
1 'polypeptide(L)'
;MKGAFESEKALYSFIPEYVPKPVAYGSYRSRPDMHFYIAEYVEMDDSHPDPKGWAEVFATLHKRSMGKSPEGKFGFHVDTHLANIPQDNTWNSSWEKFWAQIFRSLCEKEEAVRGPDDDLTRLKEAFHEIVIPRYLRPLESDGRVVHPTLLHNDGWPGNIKPRTDSPETLCLFDSCAIWGHSEVDVRAARPNTWNLEAAGEIYQDIMGVSEPQEDFNIRIEVYATLGIVLRSAMYSQEPARRLL
;
A
#
# COMPACT_ATOMS: atom_id res chain seq x y z
N MET A 1 -3.15 -8.87 -14.62
CA MET A 1 -3.48 -9.95 -13.65
C MET A 1 -2.27 -10.57 -12.95
N LYS A 2 -1.08 -10.68 -13.57
CA LYS A 2 0.11 -11.23 -12.89
C LYS A 2 0.42 -10.52 -11.56
N GLY A 3 0.42 -9.19 -11.54
CA GLY A 3 0.66 -8.40 -10.33
C GLY A 3 -0.30 -8.74 -9.19
N ALA A 4 -1.62 -8.73 -9.46
CA ALA A 4 -2.65 -9.11 -8.48
C ALA A 4 -2.43 -10.55 -7.96
N PHE A 5 -2.24 -11.52 -8.84
CA PHE A 5 -2.01 -12.91 -8.43
C PHE A 5 -0.76 -13.08 -7.55
N GLU A 6 0.36 -12.47 -7.94
CA GLU A 6 1.61 -12.57 -7.18
C GLU A 6 1.53 -11.81 -5.84
N SER A 7 0.76 -10.73 -5.78
CA SER A 7 0.46 -9.98 -4.56
C SER A 7 -0.32 -10.84 -3.56
N GLU A 8 -1.48 -11.36 -3.97
CA GLU A 8 -2.32 -12.24 -3.16
C GLU A 8 -1.56 -13.49 -2.71
N LYS A 9 -0.74 -14.06 -3.60
CA LYS A 9 0.08 -15.24 -3.29
C LYS A 9 1.14 -14.95 -2.23
N ALA A 10 1.74 -13.75 -2.25
CA ALA A 10 2.71 -13.35 -1.24
C ALA A 10 2.04 -13.20 0.12
N LEU A 11 0.91 -12.47 0.21
CA LEU A 11 0.18 -12.31 1.47
C LEU A 11 -0.33 -13.66 2.01
N TYR A 12 -0.95 -14.48 1.15
CA TYR A 12 -1.44 -15.82 1.51
C TYR A 12 -0.33 -16.71 2.09
N SER A 13 0.92 -16.54 1.67
CA SER A 13 2.04 -17.33 2.22
C SER A 13 2.39 -16.99 3.67
N PHE A 14 2.00 -15.81 4.16
CA PHE A 14 2.25 -15.36 5.54
C PHE A 14 1.00 -15.41 6.43
N ILE A 15 -0.17 -15.15 5.85
CA ILE A 15 -1.45 -15.06 6.55
C ILE A 15 -2.57 -15.78 5.78
N PRO A 16 -2.44 -17.10 5.51
CA PRO A 16 -3.43 -17.85 4.73
C PRO A 16 -4.82 -17.86 5.36
N GLU A 17 -4.94 -17.58 6.67
CA GLU A 17 -6.21 -17.47 7.37
C GLU A 17 -7.01 -16.20 7.03
N TYR A 18 -6.34 -15.17 6.50
CA TYR A 18 -6.94 -13.85 6.25
C TYR A 18 -7.01 -13.50 4.76
N VAL A 19 -6.59 -14.39 3.85
CA VAL A 19 -6.49 -14.08 2.41
C VAL A 19 -7.12 -15.21 1.61
N PRO A 20 -8.02 -14.95 0.64
CA PRO A 20 -8.54 -15.98 -0.23
C PRO A 20 -7.40 -16.64 -1.02
N LYS A 21 -7.35 -17.97 -1.06
CA LYS A 21 -6.28 -18.67 -1.78
C LYS A 21 -6.27 -18.30 -3.27
N PRO A 22 -5.19 -17.68 -3.79
CA PRO A 22 -5.07 -17.46 -5.23
C PRO A 22 -4.85 -18.79 -5.96
N VAL A 23 -5.62 -19.04 -7.02
CA VAL A 23 -5.60 -20.32 -7.76
C VAL A 23 -4.92 -20.16 -9.12
N ALA A 24 -5.34 -19.19 -9.93
CA ALA A 24 -4.80 -18.99 -11.27
C ALA A 24 -5.06 -17.58 -11.82
N TYR A 25 -4.33 -17.21 -12.86
CA TYR A 25 -4.62 -16.06 -13.70
C TYR A 25 -4.27 -16.37 -15.17
N GLY A 26 -4.82 -15.59 -16.10
CA GLY A 26 -4.50 -15.78 -17.51
C GLY A 26 -5.24 -14.84 -18.45
N SER A 27 -5.15 -15.12 -19.74
CA SER A 27 -5.88 -14.44 -20.81
C SER A 27 -6.79 -15.43 -21.54
N TYR A 28 -7.92 -14.95 -22.05
CA TYR A 28 -8.82 -15.78 -22.83
C TYR A 28 -8.19 -16.11 -24.18
N ARG A 29 -8.28 -17.38 -24.60
CA ARG A 29 -7.73 -17.81 -25.90
C ARG A 29 -8.39 -17.07 -27.07
N SER A 30 -9.70 -16.81 -27.00
CA SER A 30 -10.46 -16.13 -28.05
C SER A 30 -10.36 -14.60 -27.99
N ARG A 31 -9.91 -14.04 -26.86
CA ARG A 31 -9.79 -12.59 -26.61
C ARG A 31 -8.52 -12.31 -25.79
N PRO A 32 -7.36 -12.13 -26.44
CA PRO A 32 -6.07 -11.99 -25.74
C PRO A 32 -5.96 -10.76 -24.84
N ASP A 33 -6.77 -9.73 -25.09
CA ASP A 33 -6.92 -8.49 -24.33
C ASP A 33 -7.83 -8.63 -23.10
N MET A 34 -8.55 -9.75 -22.97
CA MET A 34 -9.37 -10.04 -21.81
C MET A 34 -8.65 -11.02 -20.89
N HIS A 35 -8.54 -10.62 -19.62
CA HIS A 35 -7.80 -11.36 -18.60
C HIS A 35 -8.72 -11.85 -17.49
N PHE A 36 -8.30 -12.92 -16.80
CA PHE A 36 -8.99 -13.45 -15.63
C PHE A 36 -8.03 -13.67 -14.46
N TYR A 37 -8.63 -13.70 -13.27
CA TYR A 37 -8.03 -14.12 -12.01
C TYR A 37 -9.04 -15.05 -11.32
N ILE A 38 -8.54 -16.14 -10.71
CA ILE A 38 -9.34 -17.14 -10.01
C ILE A 38 -8.73 -17.29 -8.61
N ALA A 39 -9.58 -17.23 -7.60
CA ALA A 39 -9.24 -17.43 -6.20
C ALA A 39 -10.31 -18.27 -5.50
N GLU A 40 -10.03 -18.67 -4.27
CA GLU A 40 -11.03 -19.15 -3.33
C GLU A 40 -12.19 -18.16 -3.21
N TYR A 41 -13.40 -18.71 -3.10
CA TYR A 41 -14.58 -17.93 -2.78
C TYR A 41 -14.72 -17.86 -1.26
N VAL A 42 -14.75 -16.64 -0.73
CA VAL A 42 -15.00 -16.35 0.69
C VAL A 42 -16.26 -15.50 0.78
N GLU A 43 -17.24 -15.96 1.55
CA GLU A 43 -18.45 -15.19 1.81
C GLU A 43 -18.16 -14.14 2.88
N MET A 44 -18.45 -12.88 2.57
CA MET A 44 -18.07 -11.70 3.35
C MET A 44 -19.27 -10.83 3.62
N ASP A 45 -19.27 -10.17 4.78
CA ASP A 45 -20.24 -9.14 5.12
C ASP A 45 -19.70 -7.76 4.68
N ASP A 46 -20.58 -6.91 4.15
CA ASP A 46 -20.18 -5.60 3.60
C ASP A 46 -19.87 -4.55 4.68
N SER A 47 -20.05 -4.86 5.97
CA SER A 47 -19.70 -3.97 7.07
C SER A 47 -18.22 -3.57 7.06
N HIS A 48 -17.93 -2.47 7.75
CA HIS A 48 -16.55 -2.04 7.96
C HIS A 48 -15.90 -2.95 9.00
N PRO A 49 -14.60 -3.26 8.87
CA PRO A 49 -13.90 -4.00 9.90
C PRO A 49 -13.88 -3.17 11.19
N ASP A 50 -13.94 -3.84 12.34
CA ASP A 50 -13.72 -3.15 13.59
C ASP A 50 -12.25 -2.66 13.67
N PRO A 51 -11.98 -1.52 14.32
CA PRO A 51 -10.61 -0.97 14.35
C PRO A 51 -9.57 -1.90 14.96
N LYS A 52 -9.95 -2.74 15.93
CA LYS A 52 -9.03 -3.67 16.58
C LYS A 52 -8.68 -4.83 15.63
N GLY A 53 -9.68 -5.45 15.00
CA GLY A 53 -9.48 -6.52 14.01
C GLY A 53 -8.61 -6.05 12.85
N TRP A 54 -8.84 -4.83 12.34
CA TRP A 54 -7.98 -4.23 11.30
C TRP A 54 -6.53 -4.18 11.77
N ALA A 55 -6.28 -3.60 12.95
CA ALA A 55 -4.93 -3.44 13.49
C ALA A 55 -4.23 -4.78 13.74
N GLU A 56 -4.95 -5.76 14.28
CA GLU A 56 -4.42 -7.09 14.57
C GLU A 56 -4.02 -7.86 13.30
N VAL A 57 -4.81 -7.79 12.24
CA VAL A 57 -4.50 -8.50 10.99
C VAL A 57 -3.30 -7.86 10.27
N PHE A 58 -3.26 -6.54 10.17
CA PHE A 58 -2.10 -5.84 9.58
C PHE A 58 -0.83 -6.06 10.40
N ALA A 59 -0.91 -5.97 11.73
CA ALA A 59 0.23 -6.27 12.59
C ALA A 59 0.68 -7.73 12.46
N THR A 60 -0.25 -8.66 12.28
CA THR A 60 0.07 -10.08 12.06
C THR A 60 0.83 -10.27 10.74
N LEU A 61 0.35 -9.71 9.63
CA LEU A 61 1.06 -9.72 8.34
C LEU A 61 2.48 -9.16 8.48
N HIS A 62 2.59 -7.99 9.12
CA HIS A 62 3.87 -7.31 9.26
C HIS A 62 4.85 -8.08 10.15
N LYS A 63 4.43 -8.55 11.33
CA LYS A 63 5.29 -9.38 12.21
C LYS A 63 5.76 -10.66 11.53
N ARG A 64 4.89 -11.32 10.77
CA ARG A 64 5.23 -12.59 10.11
C ARG A 64 6.14 -12.42 8.91
N SER A 65 6.10 -11.28 8.22
CA SER A 65 6.86 -11.03 6.99
C SER A 65 8.13 -10.19 7.19
N MET A 66 8.22 -9.39 8.25
CA MET A 66 9.33 -8.46 8.49
C MET A 66 10.70 -9.12 8.35
N GLY A 67 11.58 -8.51 7.55
CA GLY A 67 12.93 -8.99 7.30
C GLY A 67 13.03 -10.22 6.39
N LYS A 68 11.92 -10.68 5.81
CA LYS A 68 11.89 -11.84 4.89
C LYS A 68 11.83 -11.45 3.41
N SER A 69 12.02 -10.18 3.09
CA SER A 69 12.14 -9.73 1.70
C SER A 69 13.33 -10.40 1.01
N PRO A 70 13.21 -10.78 -0.27
CA PRO A 70 14.35 -11.22 -1.08
C PRO A 70 15.53 -10.25 -0.99
N GLU A 71 16.71 -10.78 -0.64
CA GLU A 71 17.95 -10.03 -0.47
C GLU A 71 17.89 -8.86 0.55
N GLY A 72 16.84 -8.81 1.39
CA GLY A 72 16.64 -7.72 2.34
C GLY A 72 16.40 -6.35 1.69
N LYS A 73 15.84 -6.32 0.47
CA LYS A 73 15.58 -5.07 -0.28
C LYS A 73 14.11 -4.65 -0.25
N PHE A 74 13.85 -3.41 -0.61
CA PHE A 74 12.51 -2.88 -0.86
C PHE A 74 12.15 -3.05 -2.34
N GLY A 75 10.89 -3.33 -2.66
CA GLY A 75 10.49 -3.67 -4.02
C GLY A 75 9.47 -4.80 -4.08
N PHE A 76 9.27 -5.32 -5.29
CA PHE A 76 8.52 -6.53 -5.52
C PHE A 76 9.01 -7.18 -6.82
N HIS A 77 8.88 -8.50 -6.97
CA HIS A 77 9.42 -9.22 -8.15
C HIS A 77 8.63 -8.97 -9.44
N VAL A 78 7.47 -8.32 -9.34
CA VAL A 78 6.64 -7.87 -10.46
C VAL A 78 6.02 -6.51 -10.15
N ASP A 79 5.64 -5.78 -11.18
CA ASP A 79 4.86 -4.54 -11.01
C ASP A 79 3.44 -4.89 -10.52
N THR A 80 3.13 -4.47 -9.31
CA THR A 80 1.77 -4.41 -8.77
C THR A 80 1.11 -3.13 -9.24
N HIS A 81 -0.21 -3.01 -9.08
CA HIS A 81 -0.97 -1.88 -9.60
C HIS A 81 -1.83 -1.33 -8.47
N LEU A 82 -1.71 -0.03 -8.21
CA LEU A 82 -2.70 0.70 -7.41
C LEU A 82 -3.83 1.10 -8.35
N ALA A 83 -5.00 0.48 -8.17
CA ALA A 83 -6.06 0.49 -9.18
C ALA A 83 -5.54 0.07 -10.57
N ASN A 84 -5.62 0.95 -11.57
CA ASN A 84 -5.14 0.68 -12.93
C ASN A 84 -3.70 1.19 -13.19
N ILE A 85 -3.02 1.70 -12.16
CA ILE A 85 -1.73 2.38 -12.31
C ILE A 85 -0.59 1.47 -11.82
N PRO A 86 0.33 1.03 -12.70
CA PRO A 86 1.44 0.18 -12.29
C PRO A 86 2.39 0.94 -11.36
N GLN A 87 2.90 0.25 -10.34
CA GLN A 87 3.94 0.74 -9.44
C GLN A 87 5.31 0.32 -9.97
N ASP A 88 6.29 1.23 -9.95
CA ASP A 88 7.68 0.87 -10.22
C ASP A 88 8.27 0.14 -9.01
N ASN A 89 8.22 -1.19 -9.06
CA ASN A 89 8.63 -2.08 -7.98
C ASN A 89 10.10 -2.51 -8.08
N THR A 90 10.90 -1.85 -8.92
CA THR A 90 12.33 -2.12 -9.06
C THR A 90 13.02 -2.09 -7.70
N TRP A 91 13.79 -3.15 -7.41
CA TRP A 91 14.41 -3.36 -6.11
C TRP A 91 15.36 -2.22 -5.72
N ASN A 92 15.27 -1.79 -4.46
CA ASN A 92 16.13 -0.77 -3.87
C ASN A 92 16.60 -1.20 -2.47
N SER A 93 17.80 -0.75 -2.07
CA SER A 93 18.34 -1.02 -0.74
C SER A 93 18.03 0.08 0.29
N SER A 94 17.44 1.20 -0.13
CA SER A 94 17.03 2.30 0.75
C SER A 94 15.54 2.56 0.62
N TRP A 95 14.87 2.66 1.77
CA TRP A 95 13.45 2.98 1.84
C TRP A 95 13.15 4.37 1.28
N GLU A 96 13.96 5.38 1.62
CA GLU A 96 13.80 6.74 1.08
C GLU A 96 13.78 6.72 -0.46
N LYS A 97 14.78 6.05 -1.06
CA LYS A 97 14.92 5.98 -2.52
C LYS A 97 13.79 5.20 -3.18
N PHE A 98 13.38 4.08 -2.57
CA PHE A 98 12.28 3.28 -3.10
C PHE A 98 10.94 4.03 -3.06
N TRP A 99 10.65 4.71 -1.95
CA TRP A 99 9.43 5.51 -1.86
C TRP A 99 9.43 6.68 -2.86
N ALA A 100 10.57 7.37 -2.99
CA ALA A 100 10.76 8.44 -3.97
C ALA A 100 10.54 7.95 -5.41
N GLN A 101 11.03 6.75 -5.74
CA GLN A 101 10.83 6.09 -7.04
C GLN A 101 9.34 5.84 -7.33
N ILE A 102 8.61 5.21 -6.41
CA ILE A 102 7.16 4.97 -6.56
C ILE A 102 6.41 6.30 -6.74
N PHE A 103 6.70 7.28 -5.89
CA PHE A 103 6.02 8.57 -5.91
C PHE A 103 6.24 9.31 -7.24
N ARG A 104 7.50 9.38 -7.70
CA ARG A 104 7.86 10.00 -8.98
C ARG A 104 7.15 9.32 -10.15
N SER A 105 7.19 7.99 -10.22
CA SER A 105 6.52 7.22 -11.26
C SER A 105 5.01 7.43 -11.28
N LEU A 106 4.39 7.71 -10.13
CA LEU A 106 2.97 8.05 -10.05
C LEU A 106 2.69 9.48 -10.53
N CYS A 107 3.53 10.46 -10.15
CA CYS A 107 3.41 11.84 -10.61
C CYS A 107 3.55 11.98 -12.12
N GLU A 108 4.47 11.23 -12.75
CA GLU A 108 4.65 11.19 -14.20
C GLU A 108 3.39 10.65 -14.91
N LYS A 109 2.76 9.61 -14.34
CA LYS A 109 1.51 9.04 -14.88
C LYS A 109 0.33 9.98 -14.70
N GLU A 110 0.25 10.70 -13.59
CA GLU A 110 -0.75 11.74 -13.36
C GLU A 110 -0.61 12.86 -14.40
N GLU A 111 0.61 13.34 -14.63
CA GLU A 111 0.87 14.38 -15.62
C GLU A 111 0.58 13.91 -17.05
N ALA A 112 0.88 12.66 -17.38
CA ALA A 112 0.56 12.08 -18.68
C ALA A 112 -0.96 12.09 -18.99
N VAL A 113 -1.82 12.03 -17.96
CA VAL A 113 -3.29 12.01 -18.15
C VAL A 113 -3.95 13.36 -17.88
N ARG A 114 -3.34 14.25 -17.09
CA ARG A 114 -3.87 15.58 -16.74
C ARG A 114 -3.22 16.73 -17.53
N GLY A 115 -2.08 16.47 -18.15
CA GLY A 115 -1.21 17.50 -18.73
C GLY A 115 -0.35 18.20 -17.68
N PRO A 116 0.70 18.92 -18.14
CA PRO A 116 1.61 19.64 -17.27
C PRO A 116 0.92 20.78 -16.52
N ASP A 117 1.50 21.14 -15.39
CA ASP A 117 1.09 22.28 -14.56
C ASP A 117 2.30 22.76 -13.78
N ASP A 118 2.65 24.03 -13.94
CA ASP A 118 3.89 24.59 -13.40
C ASP A 118 3.90 24.60 -11.86
N ASP A 119 2.76 24.87 -11.23
CA ASP A 119 2.63 24.87 -9.77
C ASP A 119 2.73 23.46 -9.21
N LEU A 120 2.05 22.49 -9.83
CA LEU A 120 2.19 21.09 -9.44
C LEU A 120 3.59 20.56 -9.68
N THR A 121 4.25 20.93 -10.77
CA THR A 121 5.64 20.54 -11.06
C THR A 121 6.56 21.01 -9.95
N ARG A 122 6.49 22.29 -9.58
CA ARG A 122 7.27 22.88 -8.49
C ARG A 122 6.98 22.19 -7.14
N LEU A 123 5.72 21.84 -6.86
CA LEU A 123 5.36 21.14 -5.63
C LEU A 123 5.85 19.69 -5.62
N LYS A 124 5.75 18.96 -6.74
CA LYS A 124 6.27 17.60 -6.91
C LYS A 124 7.79 17.57 -6.70
N GLU A 125 8.51 18.54 -7.26
CA GLU A 125 9.95 18.72 -7.06
C GLU A 125 10.29 19.00 -5.60
N ALA A 126 9.60 19.96 -4.96
CA ALA A 126 9.81 20.27 -3.55
C ALA A 126 9.51 19.06 -2.65
N PHE A 127 8.47 18.28 -2.96
CA PHE A 127 8.14 17.08 -2.22
C PHE A 127 9.24 16.02 -2.34
N HIS A 128 9.78 15.83 -3.55
CA HIS A 128 10.86 14.87 -3.81
C HIS A 128 12.20 15.29 -3.18
N GLU A 129 12.58 16.58 -3.29
CA GLU A 129 13.90 17.06 -2.86
C GLU A 129 13.96 17.46 -1.39
N ILE A 130 12.82 17.77 -0.77
CA ILE A 130 12.76 18.28 0.62
C ILE A 130 11.96 17.34 1.51
N VAL A 131 10.69 17.08 1.17
CA VAL A 131 9.76 16.41 2.09
C VAL A 131 10.14 14.94 2.29
N ILE A 132 10.32 14.18 1.21
CA ILE A 132 10.72 12.77 1.29
C ILE A 132 12.05 12.60 2.04
N PRO A 133 13.14 13.29 1.67
CA PRO A 133 14.38 13.30 2.42
C PRO A 133 14.24 13.64 3.89
N ARG A 134 13.47 14.69 4.23
CA ARG A 134 13.33 15.15 5.62
C ARG A 134 12.69 14.10 6.51
N TYR A 135 11.68 13.38 6.02
CA TYR A 135 10.86 12.50 6.85
C TYR A 135 11.17 11.01 6.69
N LEU A 136 11.78 10.58 5.58
CA LEU A 136 12.08 9.17 5.33
C LEU A 136 13.54 8.81 5.52
N ARG A 137 14.49 9.71 5.21
CA ARG A 137 15.92 9.47 5.46
C ARG A 137 16.26 9.16 6.92
N PRO A 138 15.67 9.88 7.91
CA PRO A 138 15.98 9.62 9.32
C PRO A 138 15.72 8.18 9.75
N LEU A 139 14.76 7.48 9.14
CA LEU A 139 14.44 6.07 9.42
C LEU A 139 15.64 5.12 9.20
N GLU A 140 16.57 5.50 8.32
CA GLU A 140 17.77 4.72 7.95
C GLU A 140 19.08 5.43 8.37
N SER A 141 18.98 6.48 9.19
CA SER A 141 20.11 7.29 9.67
C SER A 141 20.45 6.98 11.14
N ASP A 142 21.62 7.40 11.60
CA ASP A 142 22.08 7.21 13.00
C ASP A 142 22.05 5.75 13.48
N GLY A 143 22.32 4.81 12.57
CA GLY A 143 22.31 3.36 12.85
C GLY A 143 20.91 2.73 12.88
N ARG A 144 19.85 3.50 12.60
CA ARG A 144 18.50 2.97 12.42
C ARG A 144 18.38 2.19 11.12
N VAL A 145 17.48 1.21 11.12
CA VAL A 145 17.25 0.31 9.98
C VAL A 145 15.76 0.13 9.81
N VAL A 146 15.28 0.32 8.58
CA VAL A 146 13.94 -0.12 8.19
C VAL A 146 14.04 -1.55 7.71
N HIS A 147 13.35 -2.48 8.36
CA HIS A 147 13.25 -3.85 7.87
C HIS A 147 12.16 -3.95 6.80
N PRO A 148 12.49 -4.35 5.56
CA PRO A 148 11.48 -4.56 4.53
C PRO A 148 10.43 -5.56 5.02
N THR A 149 9.18 -5.13 4.96
CA THR A 149 8.01 -5.83 5.47
C THR A 149 6.99 -5.94 4.34
N LEU A 150 6.32 -7.08 4.21
CA LEU A 150 5.33 -7.26 3.16
C LEU A 150 4.09 -6.44 3.51
N LEU A 151 3.70 -5.53 2.62
CA LEU A 151 2.56 -4.64 2.79
C LEU A 151 1.39 -5.10 1.94
N HIS A 152 0.16 -4.85 2.40
CA HIS A 152 -1.01 -4.91 1.52
C HIS A 152 -1.01 -3.73 0.54
N ASN A 153 -0.60 -2.56 1.02
CA ASN A 153 -0.50 -1.28 0.30
C ASN A 153 -1.85 -0.77 -0.27
N ASP A 154 -2.98 -1.33 0.16
CA ASP A 154 -4.33 -0.85 -0.20
C ASP A 154 -5.39 -1.27 0.83
N GLY A 155 -5.04 -1.18 2.12
CA GLY A 155 -5.83 -1.71 3.24
C GLY A 155 -7.03 -0.86 3.69
N TRP A 156 -7.73 -0.17 2.78
CA TRP A 156 -8.92 0.61 3.13
C TRP A 156 -10.14 -0.31 3.34
N PRO A 157 -11.24 0.12 4.02
CA PRO A 157 -12.38 -0.74 4.35
C PRO A 157 -13.10 -1.43 3.19
N GLY A 158 -12.81 -1.03 1.95
CA GLY A 158 -13.32 -1.71 0.75
C GLY A 158 -12.59 -3.03 0.45
N ASN A 159 -11.37 -3.21 0.96
CA ASN A 159 -10.46 -4.33 0.66
C ASN A 159 -10.20 -5.23 1.89
N ILE A 160 -10.94 -5.01 2.97
CA ILE A 160 -10.88 -5.82 4.19
C ILE A 160 -12.27 -5.93 4.80
N LYS A 161 -12.79 -7.16 4.86
CA LYS A 161 -14.19 -7.44 5.25
C LYS A 161 -14.30 -8.57 6.26
N PRO A 162 -15.26 -8.51 7.21
CA PRO A 162 -15.58 -9.66 8.04
C PRO A 162 -16.06 -10.84 7.20
N ARG A 163 -15.67 -12.06 7.56
CA ARG A 163 -16.23 -13.27 6.96
C ARG A 163 -17.62 -13.56 7.54
N THR A 164 -18.54 -14.11 6.75
CA THR A 164 -19.87 -14.46 7.28
C THR A 164 -19.87 -15.73 8.14
N ASP A 165 -18.93 -16.65 7.89
CA ASP A 165 -18.77 -17.91 8.63
C ASP A 165 -18.06 -17.73 9.99
N SER A 166 -17.28 -16.67 10.13
CA SER A 166 -16.54 -16.28 11.33
C SER A 166 -16.42 -14.74 11.33
N PRO A 167 -17.44 -14.01 11.83
CA PRO A 167 -17.47 -12.54 11.80
C PRO A 167 -16.33 -11.84 12.54
N GLU A 168 -15.67 -12.53 13.45
CA GLU A 168 -14.46 -12.08 14.13
C GLU A 168 -13.18 -12.19 13.28
N THR A 169 -13.24 -12.92 12.16
CA THR A 169 -12.13 -13.10 11.22
C THR A 169 -12.32 -12.19 10.03
N LEU A 170 -11.32 -11.34 9.75
CA LEU A 170 -11.32 -10.49 8.56
C LEU A 170 -10.74 -11.22 7.35
N CYS A 171 -11.12 -10.77 6.16
CA CYS A 171 -10.63 -11.23 4.87
C CYS A 171 -10.05 -10.04 4.12
N LEU A 172 -8.77 -10.10 3.78
CA LEU A 172 -8.02 -9.12 2.99
C LEU A 172 -8.00 -9.58 1.53
N PHE A 173 -8.15 -8.63 0.61
CA PHE A 173 -8.16 -8.88 -0.83
C PHE A 173 -7.80 -7.61 -1.60
N ASP A 174 -7.53 -7.74 -2.90
CA ASP A 174 -7.12 -6.64 -3.78
C ASP A 174 -5.85 -5.93 -3.29
N SER A 175 -4.88 -6.73 -2.83
CA SER A 175 -3.58 -6.27 -2.40
C SER A 175 -2.73 -5.72 -3.57
N CYS A 176 -1.97 -4.68 -3.27
CA CYS A 176 -1.03 -4.00 -4.16
C CYS A 176 0.40 -4.16 -3.64
N ALA A 177 0.78 -5.41 -3.33
CA ALA A 177 1.88 -5.71 -2.42
C ALA A 177 3.23 -5.17 -2.86
N ILE A 178 3.99 -4.74 -1.85
CA ILE A 178 5.39 -4.35 -1.94
C ILE A 178 6.09 -4.77 -0.66
N TRP A 179 7.41 -5.00 -0.73
CA TRP A 179 8.28 -5.01 0.43
C TRP A 179 8.65 -3.57 0.77
N GLY A 180 8.17 -3.07 1.90
CA GLY A 180 8.28 -1.66 2.28
C GLY A 180 8.38 -1.43 3.78
N HIS A 181 8.24 -0.17 4.19
CA HIS A 181 8.11 0.21 5.59
C HIS A 181 6.67 -0.01 6.07
N SER A 182 6.50 -0.74 7.18
CA SER A 182 5.20 -1.14 7.73
C SER A 182 4.23 0.00 8.02
N GLU A 183 4.73 1.21 8.33
CA GLU A 183 3.88 2.39 8.58
C GLU A 183 3.09 2.85 7.33
N VAL A 184 3.46 2.42 6.13
CA VAL A 184 2.73 2.77 4.90
C VAL A 184 1.27 2.30 4.94
N ASP A 185 1.00 1.09 5.44
CA ASP A 185 -0.37 0.56 5.51
C ASP A 185 -1.22 1.29 6.56
N VAL A 186 -0.58 1.88 7.57
CA VAL A 186 -1.25 2.70 8.60
C VAL A 186 -1.88 3.97 8.00
N ARG A 187 -1.49 4.38 6.79
CA ARG A 187 -2.14 5.51 6.09
C ARG A 187 -3.64 5.34 5.88
N ALA A 188 -4.14 4.09 5.88
CA ALA A 188 -5.57 3.79 5.79
C ALA A 188 -6.31 4.07 7.12
N ALA A 189 -5.62 4.07 8.25
CA ALA A 189 -6.17 4.30 9.59
C ALA A 189 -6.02 5.75 10.07
N ARG A 190 -5.83 6.70 9.14
CA ARG A 190 -5.62 8.12 9.49
C ARG A 190 -6.91 8.79 9.99
N PRO A 191 -6.78 9.80 10.87
CA PRO A 191 -7.88 10.65 11.31
C PRO A 191 -8.83 11.11 10.19
N ASN A 192 -10.13 10.97 10.42
CA ASN A 192 -11.22 11.42 9.55
C ASN A 192 -11.24 10.79 8.16
N THR A 193 -10.61 9.62 7.97
CA THR A 193 -10.60 8.94 6.66
C THR A 193 -11.71 7.90 6.55
N TRP A 194 -11.78 6.97 7.50
CA TRP A 194 -12.61 5.75 7.38
C TRP A 194 -13.23 5.26 8.70
N ASN A 195 -13.25 6.09 9.75
CA ASN A 195 -13.63 5.65 11.10
C ASN A 195 -12.74 4.51 11.64
N LEU A 196 -11.45 4.54 11.27
CA LEU A 196 -10.41 3.58 11.65
C LEU A 196 -9.32 4.23 12.53
N GLU A 197 -9.60 5.37 13.14
CA GLU A 197 -8.60 6.14 13.89
C GLU A 197 -8.02 5.34 15.05
N ALA A 198 -8.88 4.66 15.79
CA ALA A 198 -8.46 3.75 16.86
C ALA A 198 -7.57 2.61 16.35
N ALA A 199 -7.72 2.20 15.08
CA ALA A 199 -6.90 1.13 14.50
C ALA A 199 -5.44 1.57 14.37
N GLY A 200 -5.19 2.84 14.07
CA GLY A 200 -3.84 3.40 13.96
C GLY A 200 -3.11 3.37 15.31
N GLU A 201 -3.81 3.72 16.39
CA GLU A 201 -3.26 3.69 17.77
C GLU A 201 -3.02 2.26 18.24
N ILE A 202 -4.01 1.37 18.06
CA ILE A 202 -3.87 -0.06 18.42
C ILE A 202 -2.72 -0.70 17.64
N TYR A 203 -2.59 -0.40 16.35
CA TYR A 203 -1.48 -0.90 15.55
C TYR A 203 -0.12 -0.44 16.10
N GLN A 204 0.00 0.83 16.51
CA GLN A 204 1.22 1.35 17.14
C GLN A 204 1.52 0.67 18.48
N ASP A 205 0.52 0.39 19.30
CA ASP A 205 0.70 -0.37 20.54
C ASP A 205 1.25 -1.79 20.27
N ILE A 206 0.85 -2.40 19.16
CA ILE A 206 1.26 -3.77 18.79
C ILE A 206 2.65 -3.81 18.13
N MET A 207 2.96 -2.82 17.28
CA MET A 207 4.14 -2.81 16.40
C MET A 207 5.25 -1.85 16.86
N GLY A 208 4.94 -0.90 17.73
CA GLY A 208 5.78 0.25 18.02
C GLY A 208 5.71 1.31 16.92
N VAL A 209 6.33 2.45 17.20
CA VAL A 209 6.52 3.58 16.27
C VAL A 209 7.97 3.62 15.83
N SER A 210 8.23 3.80 14.53
CA SER A 210 9.62 3.91 14.05
C SER A 210 10.25 5.23 14.48
N GLU A 211 11.51 5.19 14.89
CA GLU A 211 12.28 6.40 15.22
C GLU A 211 12.65 7.20 13.96
N PRO A 212 12.65 8.54 13.99
CA PRO A 212 12.25 9.41 15.11
C PRO A 212 10.72 9.46 15.32
N GLN A 213 10.23 9.21 16.52
CA GLN A 213 8.79 9.13 16.78
C GLN A 213 8.05 10.46 16.56
N GLU A 214 8.73 11.59 16.78
CA GLU A 214 8.17 12.93 16.57
C GLU A 214 7.77 13.20 15.12
N ASP A 215 8.37 12.48 14.17
CA ASP A 215 8.10 12.61 12.74
C ASP A 215 6.96 11.67 12.29
N PHE A 216 6.47 10.76 13.15
CA PHE A 216 5.50 9.72 12.78
C PHE A 216 4.26 10.27 12.06
N ASN A 217 3.56 11.22 12.66
CA ASN A 217 2.34 11.78 12.08
C ASN A 217 2.59 12.38 10.69
N ILE A 218 3.75 13.03 10.49
CA ILE A 218 4.09 13.60 9.18
C ILE A 218 4.48 12.50 8.19
N ARG A 219 5.18 11.43 8.61
CA ARG A 219 5.46 10.28 7.73
C ARG A 219 4.18 9.66 7.21
N ILE A 220 3.17 9.52 8.06
CA ILE A 220 1.85 9.00 7.68
C ILE A 220 1.18 9.89 6.63
N GLU A 221 1.28 11.22 6.74
CA GLU A 221 0.82 12.16 5.70
C GLU A 221 1.64 12.09 4.41
N VAL A 222 2.95 11.90 4.51
CA VAL A 222 3.83 11.65 3.36
C VAL A 222 3.38 10.39 2.61
N TYR A 223 3.11 9.29 3.33
CA TYR A 223 2.64 8.05 2.72
C TYR A 223 1.26 8.18 2.07
N ALA A 224 0.39 8.96 2.70
CA ALA A 224 -0.94 9.21 2.19
C ALA A 224 -1.01 10.07 0.93
N THR A 225 0.01 10.90 0.69
CA THR A 225 0.10 11.73 -0.51
C THR A 225 0.08 10.86 -1.77
N LEU A 226 0.56 9.61 -1.69
CA LEU A 226 0.43 8.62 -2.78
C LEU A 226 -1.04 8.42 -3.20
N GLY A 227 -1.95 8.28 -2.23
CA GLY A 227 -3.39 8.13 -2.50
C GLY A 227 -4.03 9.38 -3.10
N ILE A 228 -3.52 10.58 -2.77
CA ILE A 228 -3.98 11.84 -3.35
C ILE A 228 -3.61 11.91 -4.84
N VAL A 229 -2.34 11.65 -5.17
CA VAL A 229 -1.87 11.65 -6.56
C VAL A 229 -2.55 10.56 -7.37
N LEU A 230 -2.72 9.37 -6.78
CA LEU A 230 -3.40 8.23 -7.39
C LEU A 230 -4.83 8.59 -7.83
N ARG A 231 -5.63 9.18 -6.93
CA ARG A 231 -6.99 9.60 -7.25
C ARG A 231 -7.00 10.64 -8.37
N SER A 232 -6.03 11.54 -8.38
CA SER A 232 -5.94 12.54 -9.44
C SER A 232 -5.71 11.92 -10.81
N ALA A 233 -4.83 10.92 -10.90
CA ALA A 233 -4.56 10.20 -12.12
C ALA A 233 -5.76 9.31 -12.56
N MET A 234 -6.39 8.60 -11.62
CA MET A 234 -7.52 7.70 -11.91
C MET A 234 -8.76 8.44 -12.41
N TYR A 235 -9.13 9.53 -11.76
CA TYR A 235 -10.36 10.28 -12.06
C TYR A 235 -10.07 11.47 -12.96
N SER A 236 -9.26 11.28 -14.00
CA SER A 236 -8.81 12.33 -14.93
C SER A 236 -9.95 13.10 -15.59
N GLN A 237 -11.12 12.46 -15.72
CA GLN A 237 -12.34 13.04 -16.28
C GLN A 237 -13.10 13.98 -15.31
N GLU A 238 -12.74 13.99 -14.02
CA GLU A 238 -13.33 14.86 -13.00
C GLU A 238 -12.37 16.01 -12.69
N PRO A 239 -12.63 17.25 -13.15
CA PRO A 239 -11.74 18.39 -12.90
C PRO A 239 -11.55 18.68 -11.41
N ALA A 240 -12.61 18.51 -10.61
CA ALA A 240 -12.59 18.69 -9.16
C ALA A 240 -11.67 17.70 -8.40
N ARG A 241 -11.15 16.68 -9.10
CA ARG A 241 -10.19 15.72 -8.54
C ARG A 241 -8.76 15.92 -9.04
N ARG A 242 -8.48 17.02 -9.77
CA ARG A 242 -7.08 17.40 -10.03
C ARG A 242 -6.39 17.67 -8.69
N LEU A 243 -5.10 17.36 -8.60
CA LEU A 243 -4.29 17.87 -7.49
C LEU A 243 -4.36 19.41 -7.57
N LEU A 244 -4.96 20.03 -6.54
CA LEU A 244 -5.28 21.47 -6.44
C LEU A 244 -6.51 21.91 -7.25
#